data_AF-A0A6I8MA88-F1
#
_entry.id   AF-A0A6I8MA88-F1
#
_cell.length_a   1.000
_cell.length_b   1.000
_cell.length_c   1.000
_cell.angle_alpha   90.00
_cell.angle_beta   90.00
_cell.angle_gamma   90.00
#
_symmetry.space_group_name_H-M   'P 1'
#
loop_
_entity.id
_entity.type
_entity.pdbx_description
1 polymer ?
#
loop_
_entity_poly.entity_id
_entity_poly.type
_entity_poly.pdbx_seq_one_letter_code
_entity_poly.pdbx_strand_id
1 'polypeptide(L)'
;MDRPDLDDDATGPIRRITDEVSPSPVRGASGKPGTPRKPARPAPPEGARRRADTGPQRVPNTGAQRVPGADKRTDTGPQRTARRPDTGPQRAVRRGDTGPQAVPAKPRTAKKPEAEAGHGHGHGHGPAAPASKRVRLLLIWMLAPLALATVVGMIVLYPWGKPDPTSVVPQGTPVAANITATNTGPCLAQGQVQVGDQTDPNAKPCLTADLTMTDGPASGKQLKLTVPIEPSTPRFSAGDAVVLAYNGGNAGDPASFQLVDFQRGTPLLVLAALFAVAVLVLGRWQGLAALVALGLSFLVIALFILPAILAGENPLVVAIAGSGAIMFIALYLTHGLTARTSAAVLGTLASLALIGVLSAIFSAAASLTGLDDSTSTLIGSLGHGIDSRGLLLAGVVIGALGVLDDVTVTQTSAVWELRRANPDLSWQELYRSGLRIGRDHVGSAVNTLVMAYAGAALPVLLYSSISGVGLGSLLGSEEIAQEIIRTLAGSVGIVAAVPVTTVLAALIASREPAGYLSSTTKAVPSHP
;
A
#
# COMPACT_ATOMS: atom_id res chain seq x y z
N MET A 1 -43.27 -54.59 -30.83
CA MET A 1 -43.90 -54.77 -29.52
C MET A 1 -43.45 -53.72 -28.52
N ASP A 2 -43.93 -52.48 -28.53
CA ASP A 2 -44.52 -51.68 -29.62
C ASP A 2 -44.38 -50.19 -29.29
N ARG A 3 -44.38 -49.35 -30.34
CA ARG A 3 -44.45 -47.89 -30.24
C ARG A 3 -45.89 -47.45 -29.92
N PRO A 4 -46.06 -46.15 -29.61
CA PRO A 4 -46.93 -45.34 -30.46
C PRO A 4 -46.13 -44.36 -31.33
N ASP A 5 -46.59 -44.18 -32.56
CA ASP A 5 -46.06 -43.28 -33.60
C ASP A 5 -47.13 -42.20 -33.91
N LEU A 6 -46.69 -41.07 -34.52
CA LEU A 6 -47.51 -40.12 -35.34
C LEU A 6 -48.61 -39.31 -34.58
N ASP A 7 -49.11 -38.14 -34.99
CA ASP A 7 -49.00 -37.22 -36.16
C ASP A 7 -48.99 -35.75 -35.64
N ASP A 8 -48.66 -34.65 -36.36
CA ASP A 8 -47.70 -34.34 -37.44
C ASP A 8 -47.62 -32.77 -37.59
N ASP A 9 -46.81 -32.27 -38.53
CA ASP A 9 -46.88 -30.96 -39.23
C ASP A 9 -46.65 -29.60 -38.51
N ALA A 10 -45.56 -28.91 -38.85
CA ALA A 10 -45.60 -27.73 -39.75
C ALA A 10 -44.20 -27.13 -39.99
N THR A 11 -43.73 -27.12 -41.24
CA THR A 11 -42.37 -26.66 -41.61
C THR A 11 -42.37 -25.44 -42.53
N GLY A 12 -41.67 -24.36 -42.12
CA GLY A 12 -41.17 -23.30 -43.01
C GLY A 12 -42.12 -22.11 -43.31
N PRO A 13 -41.70 -21.14 -44.14
CA PRO A 13 -40.52 -21.16 -45.00
C PRO A 13 -39.49 -20.02 -44.79
N ILE A 14 -38.25 -20.30 -45.20
CA ILE A 14 -37.20 -19.31 -45.47
C ILE A 14 -37.48 -18.63 -46.82
N ARG A 15 -37.31 -17.31 -46.92
CA ARG A 15 -37.15 -16.60 -48.22
C ARG A 15 -35.99 -15.60 -48.18
N ARG A 16 -35.07 -15.72 -49.15
CA ARG A 16 -34.16 -14.65 -49.58
C ARG A 16 -34.93 -13.64 -50.42
N ILE A 17 -34.66 -12.34 -50.26
CA ILE A 17 -34.70 -11.35 -51.35
C ILE A 17 -33.47 -10.41 -51.18
N THR A 18 -32.91 -9.99 -52.30
CA THR A 18 -31.71 -9.15 -52.49
C THR A 18 -31.99 -7.65 -52.38
N ASP A 19 -30.92 -6.89 -52.09
CA ASP A 19 -30.61 -5.50 -52.50
C ASP A 19 -31.75 -4.58 -52.97
N GLU A 20 -31.98 -3.45 -52.27
CA GLU A 20 -31.64 -2.12 -52.85
C GLU A 20 -31.68 -0.93 -51.86
N VAL A 21 -30.73 -0.03 -52.11
CA VAL A 21 -30.42 1.30 -51.59
C VAL A 21 -31.61 2.30 -51.49
N SER A 22 -31.76 3.03 -50.37
CA SER A 22 -31.53 4.51 -50.24
C SER A 22 -32.36 5.23 -49.14
N PRO A 23 -31.84 6.28 -48.45
CA PRO A 23 -32.60 7.14 -47.54
C PRO A 23 -33.22 8.38 -48.20
N SER A 24 -34.20 9.01 -47.53
CA SER A 24 -34.91 10.24 -47.95
C SER A 24 -34.52 11.50 -47.12
N PRO A 25 -34.82 12.75 -47.56
CA PRO A 25 -33.78 13.79 -47.65
C PRO A 25 -34.07 15.12 -46.87
N VAL A 26 -33.50 16.26 -47.36
CA VAL A 26 -33.70 17.70 -46.98
C VAL A 26 -32.68 18.23 -45.93
N ARG A 27 -31.90 19.33 -46.04
CA ARG A 27 -31.58 20.44 -47.01
C ARG A 27 -30.02 20.53 -47.14
N GLY A 28 -29.35 21.21 -48.07
CA GLY A 28 -29.74 22.11 -49.18
C GLY A 28 -28.80 23.33 -49.29
N ALA A 29 -27.82 23.31 -50.21
CA ALA A 29 -26.99 24.47 -50.61
C ALA A 29 -26.38 24.25 -52.02
N SER A 30 -26.09 25.34 -52.76
CA SER A 30 -25.92 25.34 -54.23
C SER A 30 -24.48 25.41 -54.76
N GLY A 31 -24.19 24.74 -55.88
CA GLY A 31 -22.97 24.93 -56.69
C GLY A 31 -22.99 24.17 -58.03
N LYS A 32 -22.55 24.79 -59.14
CA LYS A 32 -22.60 24.22 -60.51
C LYS A 32 -21.47 23.22 -60.83
N PRO A 33 -21.64 22.28 -61.78
CA PRO A 33 -20.67 21.22 -62.07
C PRO A 33 -19.58 21.62 -63.10
N GLY A 34 -18.41 20.97 -63.00
CA GLY A 34 -17.29 21.04 -63.95
C GLY A 34 -16.73 19.64 -64.27
N THR A 35 -16.01 19.51 -65.39
CA THR A 35 -15.68 18.24 -66.08
C THR A 35 -14.55 17.40 -65.43
N PRO A 36 -14.50 16.07 -65.69
CA PRO A 36 -13.59 15.15 -65.00
C PRO A 36 -12.17 15.11 -65.59
N ARG A 37 -11.16 14.89 -64.72
CA ARG A 37 -9.75 14.65 -65.10
C ARG A 37 -9.28 13.23 -64.74
N LYS A 38 -8.35 12.70 -65.55
CA LYS A 38 -7.74 11.35 -65.45
C LYS A 38 -6.84 11.20 -64.20
N PRO A 39 -6.63 9.95 -63.70
CA PRO A 39 -5.74 9.68 -62.57
C PRO A 39 -4.25 9.82 -62.94
N ALA A 40 -3.43 10.22 -61.97
CA ALA A 40 -1.97 10.35 -62.09
C ALA A 40 -1.22 9.19 -61.40
N ARG A 41 0.00 8.90 -61.89
CA ARG A 41 0.89 7.83 -61.39
C ARG A 41 1.64 8.23 -60.10
N PRO A 42 2.12 7.26 -59.30
CA PRO A 42 2.96 7.53 -58.14
C PRO A 42 4.37 8.01 -58.52
N ALA A 43 5.03 8.75 -57.63
CA ALA A 43 6.37 9.31 -57.79
C ALA A 43 7.48 8.38 -57.24
N PRO A 44 8.71 8.43 -57.78
CA PRO A 44 9.87 7.64 -57.32
C PRO A 44 10.64 8.33 -56.17
N PRO A 45 11.51 7.60 -55.44
CA PRO A 45 12.35 8.18 -54.38
C PRO A 45 13.52 9.02 -54.94
N GLU A 46 13.85 10.12 -54.25
CA GLU A 46 15.02 10.94 -54.60
C GLU A 46 16.35 10.28 -54.23
N GLY A 47 17.35 10.45 -55.10
CA GLY A 47 18.62 9.74 -55.05
C GLY A 47 19.78 10.51 -54.45
N ALA A 48 20.83 9.76 -54.10
CA ALA A 48 22.10 10.29 -53.61
C ALA A 48 22.85 11.17 -54.63
N ARG A 49 23.62 12.15 -54.14
CA ARG A 49 24.69 12.79 -54.92
C ARG A 49 26.01 12.05 -54.74
N ARG A 50 26.61 11.63 -55.85
CA ARG A 50 27.96 11.03 -55.93
C ARG A 50 29.06 12.10 -55.85
N ARG A 51 30.24 11.69 -55.40
CA ARG A 51 31.49 11.81 -56.20
C ARG A 51 32.48 10.69 -55.84
N ALA A 52 33.16 10.18 -56.87
CA ALA A 52 34.30 9.24 -56.78
C ALA A 52 35.63 10.05 -56.82
N ASP A 53 36.85 9.52 -56.84
CA ASP A 53 37.49 8.19 -56.95
C ASP A 53 38.66 8.16 -55.92
N THR A 54 39.29 7.07 -55.47
CA THR A 54 40.18 6.12 -56.19
C THR A 54 40.58 4.96 -55.24
N GLY A 55 41.02 3.81 -55.77
CA GLY A 55 41.71 2.75 -54.98
C GLY A 55 43.23 2.71 -55.24
N PRO A 56 43.97 1.61 -54.94
CA PRO A 56 43.64 0.44 -54.10
C PRO A 56 44.77 0.02 -53.11
N GLN A 57 44.54 -1.10 -52.40
CA GLN A 57 45.52 -2.09 -51.88
C GLN A 57 46.23 -1.96 -50.49
N ARG A 58 46.25 -3.15 -49.84
CA ARG A 58 47.22 -3.77 -48.90
C ARG A 58 47.03 -3.68 -47.37
N VAL A 59 47.21 -4.88 -46.79
CA VAL A 59 47.26 -5.27 -45.37
C VAL A 59 48.61 -4.85 -44.75
N PRO A 60 48.72 -4.79 -43.42
CA PRO A 60 49.48 -5.86 -42.75
C PRO A 60 48.86 -6.41 -41.44
N ASN A 61 49.45 -7.52 -41.00
CA ASN A 61 48.98 -8.48 -39.99
C ASN A 61 49.54 -8.18 -38.57
N THR A 62 49.30 -9.11 -37.63
CA THR A 62 49.75 -9.21 -36.21
C THR A 62 48.80 -8.59 -35.16
N GLY A 63 48.51 -9.25 -34.03
CA GLY A 63 48.90 -10.60 -33.59
C GLY A 63 48.02 -11.09 -32.43
N ALA A 64 47.94 -12.41 -32.26
CA ALA A 64 47.12 -13.04 -31.20
C ALA A 64 47.90 -13.19 -29.89
N GLN A 65 47.22 -13.25 -28.74
CA GLN A 65 47.21 -14.47 -27.90
C GLN A 65 46.28 -14.43 -26.67
N ARG A 66 45.95 -15.64 -26.22
CA ARG A 66 45.03 -16.05 -25.15
C ARG A 66 45.50 -15.63 -23.74
N VAL A 67 44.56 -15.58 -22.80
CA VAL A 67 44.82 -15.60 -21.35
C VAL A 67 44.09 -16.79 -20.70
N PRO A 68 44.79 -17.61 -19.90
CA PRO A 68 44.15 -18.59 -19.00
C PRO A 68 44.53 -18.40 -17.51
N GLY A 69 43.53 -18.53 -16.63
CA GLY A 69 43.60 -19.40 -15.44
C GLY A 69 44.40 -19.03 -14.16
N ALA A 70 43.64 -18.90 -13.06
CA ALA A 70 43.88 -19.49 -11.72
C ALA A 70 44.66 -18.74 -10.61
N ASP A 71 43.93 -18.54 -9.50
CA ASP A 71 44.28 -18.64 -8.06
C ASP A 71 45.55 -18.00 -7.45
N LYS A 72 45.31 -17.11 -6.46
CA LYS A 72 45.49 -17.44 -5.02
C LYS A 72 44.89 -16.42 -4.04
N ARG A 73 44.62 -16.89 -2.81
CA ARG A 73 44.04 -16.18 -1.64
C ARG A 73 45.05 -15.23 -0.97
N THR A 74 44.56 -14.20 -0.24
CA THR A 74 44.67 -14.08 1.25
C THR A 74 43.96 -12.83 1.82
N ASP A 75 43.47 -12.93 3.06
CA ASP A 75 42.92 -11.85 3.90
C ASP A 75 43.92 -10.73 4.27
N THR A 76 43.43 -9.52 4.60
CA THR A 76 43.43 -8.94 5.98
C THR A 76 43.10 -7.43 6.06
N GLY A 77 42.27 -7.04 7.04
CA GLY A 77 42.47 -5.90 7.98
C GLY A 77 42.44 -4.42 7.51
N PRO A 78 41.79 -3.48 8.25
CA PRO A 78 41.64 -2.07 7.86
C PRO A 78 42.60 -1.06 8.53
N GLN A 79 42.74 0.14 7.95
CA GLN A 79 43.54 1.26 8.49
C GLN A 79 42.70 2.48 8.94
N ARG A 80 43.30 3.31 9.82
CA ARG A 80 42.68 4.46 10.51
C ARG A 80 43.70 5.61 10.65
N THR A 81 43.40 6.80 10.13
CA THR A 81 44.17 8.08 10.25
C THR A 81 43.30 9.24 9.69
N ALA A 82 43.44 10.54 10.00
CA ALA A 82 44.17 11.34 11.00
C ALA A 82 43.46 12.71 11.23
N ARG A 83 44.10 13.69 11.93
CA ARG A 83 43.48 14.94 12.49
C ARG A 83 43.90 16.27 11.82
N ARG A 84 43.07 17.31 12.04
CA ARG A 84 43.41 18.75 12.37
C ARG A 84 43.87 19.71 11.24
N PRO A 85 43.86 21.07 11.41
CA PRO A 85 44.20 21.88 12.61
C PRO A 85 43.27 23.05 13.05
N ASP A 86 43.69 23.77 14.12
CA ASP A 86 42.98 24.83 14.87
C ASP A 86 43.41 26.28 14.50
N THR A 87 42.69 27.29 15.00
CA THR A 87 43.18 28.66 15.29
C THR A 87 42.68 29.18 16.66
N GLY A 88 43.50 29.95 17.40
CA GLY A 88 43.22 30.51 18.75
C GLY A 88 42.85 32.01 18.75
N PRO A 89 43.16 32.84 19.79
CA PRO A 89 44.04 32.63 20.96
C PRO A 89 43.45 33.09 22.36
N GLN A 90 44.32 33.30 23.37
CA GLN A 90 44.04 33.25 24.82
C GLN A 90 44.31 34.56 25.64
N ARG A 91 43.74 34.65 26.85
CA ARG A 91 44.34 35.15 28.14
C ARG A 91 43.31 34.98 29.30
N ALA A 92 43.61 34.86 30.60
CA ALA A 92 44.84 34.99 31.39
C ALA A 92 44.87 34.03 32.63
N VAL A 93 45.79 34.24 33.58
CA VAL A 93 46.33 33.24 34.56
C VAL A 93 46.13 33.66 36.04
N ARG A 94 45.89 32.69 36.96
CA ARG A 94 46.61 32.58 38.27
C ARG A 94 46.34 31.28 39.09
N ARG A 95 47.29 30.99 40.00
CA ARG A 95 47.54 29.76 40.82
C ARG A 95 46.82 29.74 42.18
N GLY A 96 46.76 28.56 42.81
CA GLY A 96 46.74 28.38 44.27
C GLY A 96 46.52 26.93 44.76
N ASP A 97 47.60 26.24 45.17
CA ASP A 97 47.55 24.87 45.75
C ASP A 97 47.24 24.86 47.26
N THR A 98 46.75 23.73 47.82
CA THR A 98 47.40 22.99 48.95
C THR A 98 46.59 21.79 49.50
N GLY A 99 47.25 20.62 49.63
CA GLY A 99 47.21 19.83 50.89
C GLY A 99 46.29 18.60 51.00
N PRO A 100 46.78 17.42 51.47
CA PRO A 100 46.01 16.16 51.53
C PRO A 100 45.95 15.47 52.92
N GLN A 101 45.12 14.42 53.09
CA GLN A 101 45.46 13.20 53.88
C GLN A 101 44.45 12.03 53.78
N ALA A 102 44.96 10.79 53.94
CA ALA A 102 44.24 9.54 54.25
C ALA A 102 44.36 9.25 55.77
N VAL A 103 43.83 8.19 56.44
CA VAL A 103 43.77 6.73 56.17
C VAL A 103 42.61 6.06 57.01
N PRO A 104 42.47 4.72 57.27
CA PRO A 104 41.13 4.07 57.32
C PRO A 104 40.76 3.33 58.63
N ALA A 105 39.59 2.66 58.67
CA ALA A 105 39.24 1.65 59.70
C ALA A 105 38.40 0.47 59.13
N LYS A 106 38.41 -0.67 59.82
CA LYS A 106 37.90 -1.99 59.38
C LYS A 106 36.89 -2.60 60.41
N PRO A 107 36.35 -3.83 60.29
CA PRO A 107 34.90 -4.06 60.21
C PRO A 107 34.26 -4.78 61.43
N ARG A 108 32.91 -4.80 61.53
CA ARG A 108 32.17 -5.72 62.44
C ARG A 108 30.84 -6.26 61.88
N THR A 109 30.78 -7.59 61.78
CA THR A 109 29.66 -8.53 62.08
C THR A 109 28.26 -8.35 61.46
N ALA A 110 27.75 -9.44 60.88
CA ALA A 110 26.44 -9.56 60.24
C ALA A 110 25.26 -9.79 61.21
N LYS A 111 24.04 -9.50 60.72
CA LYS A 111 22.76 -10.03 61.23
C LYS A 111 21.83 -10.35 60.04
N LYS A 112 20.85 -11.25 60.26
CA LYS A 112 19.94 -11.82 59.22
C LYS A 112 19.06 -10.76 58.53
N PRO A 113 18.52 -11.05 57.32
CA PRO A 113 17.66 -10.14 56.60
C PRO A 113 16.23 -10.15 57.16
N GLU A 114 15.66 -8.96 57.31
CA GLU A 114 14.21 -8.75 57.40
C GLU A 114 13.67 -8.41 56.00
N ALA A 115 12.40 -8.73 55.75
CA ALA A 115 11.85 -8.74 54.40
C ALA A 115 11.66 -7.32 53.83
N GLU A 116 12.31 -7.02 52.71
CA GLU A 116 11.93 -5.89 51.86
C GLU A 116 10.54 -6.15 51.26
N ALA A 117 9.53 -5.48 51.78
CA ALA A 117 8.27 -5.30 51.10
C ALA A 117 8.51 -4.42 49.86
N GLY A 118 8.76 -5.06 48.71
CA GLY A 118 8.95 -4.38 47.44
C GLY A 118 7.68 -3.62 47.03
N HIS A 119 7.62 -2.32 47.36
CA HIS A 119 6.57 -1.43 46.94
C HIS A 119 6.68 -1.15 45.44
N GLY A 120 6.06 -2.02 44.63
CA GLY A 120 5.89 -1.81 43.20
C GLY A 120 5.04 -0.57 42.93
N HIS A 121 5.68 0.54 42.54
CA HIS A 121 5.00 1.76 42.09
C HIS A 121 4.32 1.51 40.73
N GLY A 122 3.12 0.93 40.77
CA GLY A 122 2.22 0.87 39.63
C GLY A 122 1.75 2.28 39.28
N HIS A 123 2.33 2.90 38.26
CA HIS A 123 1.81 4.11 37.63
C HIS A 123 0.51 3.77 36.88
N GLY A 124 -0.59 3.67 37.63
CA GLY A 124 -1.92 3.56 37.08
C GLY A 124 -2.30 4.86 36.39
N HIS A 125 -2.35 4.86 35.06
CA HIS A 125 -3.03 5.91 34.31
C HIS A 125 -4.53 5.84 34.64
N GLY A 126 -4.97 6.65 35.61
CA GLY A 126 -6.39 6.88 35.84
C GLY A 126 -7.03 7.46 34.59
N PRO A 127 -8.31 7.16 34.31
CA PRO A 127 -9.01 7.74 33.17
C PRO A 127 -8.99 9.26 33.29
N ALA A 128 -8.67 9.95 32.19
CA ALA A 128 -8.58 11.41 32.16
C ALA A 128 -9.87 12.04 32.69
N ALA A 129 -9.74 13.05 33.56
CA ALA A 129 -10.91 13.68 34.17
C ALA A 129 -11.84 14.25 33.08
N PRO A 130 -13.17 14.06 33.20
CA PRO A 130 -14.09 14.33 32.10
C PRO A 130 -14.11 15.82 31.75
N ALA A 131 -13.90 16.13 30.46
CA ALA A 131 -13.91 17.49 29.92
C ALA A 131 -15.13 18.31 30.39
N SER A 132 -14.95 19.63 30.49
CA SER A 132 -16.02 20.53 30.97
C SER A 132 -17.32 20.33 30.19
N LYS A 133 -18.48 20.35 30.89
CA LYS A 133 -19.78 20.02 30.29
C LYS A 133 -20.06 20.79 28.98
N ARG A 134 -19.61 22.05 28.89
CA ARG A 134 -19.73 22.90 27.70
C ARG A 134 -18.86 22.42 26.53
N VAL A 135 -17.59 22.08 26.79
CA VAL A 135 -16.68 21.53 25.77
C VAL A 135 -17.18 20.16 25.28
N ARG A 136 -17.58 19.28 26.19
CA ARG A 136 -18.15 17.97 25.84
C ARG A 136 -19.40 18.10 24.97
N LEU A 137 -20.32 19.01 25.31
CA LEU A 137 -21.54 19.22 24.52
C LEU A 137 -21.24 19.77 23.11
N LEU A 138 -20.29 20.71 22.99
CA LEU A 138 -19.84 21.23 21.70
C LEU A 138 -19.22 20.13 20.82
N LEU A 139 -18.32 19.31 21.40
CA LEU A 139 -17.69 18.21 20.67
C LEU A 139 -18.69 17.14 20.23
N ILE A 140 -19.67 16.80 21.07
CA ILE A 140 -20.79 15.93 20.69
C ILE A 140 -21.59 16.56 19.54
N TRP A 141 -21.90 17.86 19.60
CA TRP A 141 -22.68 18.52 18.56
C TRP A 141 -21.94 18.61 17.21
N MET A 142 -20.62 18.68 17.21
CA MET A 142 -19.81 18.60 15.98
C MET A 142 -19.62 17.16 15.47
N LEU A 143 -19.34 16.20 16.36
CA LEU A 143 -18.94 14.84 15.96
C LEU A 143 -20.09 13.86 15.83
N ALA A 144 -21.20 14.01 16.56
CA ALA A 144 -22.34 13.10 16.45
C ALA A 144 -23.03 13.15 15.07
N PRO A 145 -23.21 14.31 14.41
CA PRO A 145 -23.72 14.34 13.03
C PRO A 145 -22.79 13.64 12.04
N LEU A 146 -21.47 13.75 12.24
CA LEU A 146 -20.45 13.13 11.38
C LEU A 146 -20.42 11.61 11.59
N ALA A 147 -20.42 11.14 12.84
CA ALA A 147 -20.52 9.72 13.17
C ALA A 147 -21.85 9.11 12.68
N LEU A 148 -22.96 9.85 12.80
CA LEU A 148 -24.26 9.42 12.26
C LEU A 148 -24.21 9.35 10.73
N ALA A 149 -23.63 10.35 10.04
CA ALA A 149 -23.47 10.33 8.59
C ALA A 149 -22.56 9.17 8.12
N THR A 150 -21.51 8.84 8.86
CA THR A 150 -20.68 7.65 8.65
C THR A 150 -21.51 6.36 8.76
N VAL A 151 -22.27 6.18 9.85
CA VAL A 151 -23.08 4.96 10.06
C VAL A 151 -24.20 4.84 9.03
N VAL A 152 -24.91 5.94 8.73
CA VAL A 152 -25.93 5.98 7.68
C VAL A 152 -25.32 5.72 6.31
N GLY A 153 -24.16 6.30 6.00
CA GLY A 153 -23.42 6.04 4.76
C GLY A 153 -23.03 4.57 4.62
N MET A 154 -22.53 3.94 5.69
CA MET A 154 -22.24 2.51 5.69
C MET A 154 -23.51 1.67 5.45
N ILE A 155 -24.62 1.98 6.12
CA ILE A 155 -25.88 1.23 5.96
C ILE A 155 -26.46 1.43 4.55
N VAL A 156 -26.42 2.64 3.99
CA VAL A 156 -27.01 2.94 2.67
C VAL A 156 -26.17 2.36 1.52
N LEU A 157 -24.84 2.38 1.65
CA LEU A 157 -23.91 1.90 0.62
C LEU A 157 -23.56 0.40 0.76
N TYR A 158 -23.99 -0.27 1.84
CA TYR A 158 -23.80 -1.71 1.95
C TYR A 158 -24.66 -2.44 0.90
N PRO A 159 -24.12 -3.44 0.19
CA PRO A 159 -24.80 -4.10 -0.94
C PRO A 159 -25.88 -5.11 -0.51
N TRP A 160 -26.91 -4.64 0.22
CA TRP A 160 -27.99 -5.48 0.74
C TRP A 160 -28.69 -6.29 -0.36
N GLY A 161 -28.67 -7.62 -0.22
CA GLY A 161 -29.38 -8.54 -1.12
C GLY A 161 -28.80 -8.63 -2.54
N LYS A 162 -27.68 -7.97 -2.84
CA LYS A 162 -26.90 -8.24 -4.06
C LYS A 162 -26.11 -9.55 -3.85
N PRO A 163 -25.95 -10.40 -4.89
CA PRO A 163 -25.10 -11.57 -4.80
C PRO A 163 -23.63 -11.16 -4.62
N ASP A 164 -22.81 -12.06 -4.05
CA ASP A 164 -21.37 -11.83 -3.95
C ASP A 164 -20.74 -11.65 -5.34
N PRO A 165 -19.82 -10.70 -5.52
CA PRO A 165 -19.22 -10.39 -6.82
C PRO A 165 -18.34 -11.54 -7.30
N THR A 166 -18.69 -12.13 -8.44
CA THR A 166 -17.94 -13.20 -9.10
C THR A 166 -17.22 -12.71 -10.36
N SER A 167 -15.97 -13.10 -10.55
CA SER A 167 -15.22 -12.83 -11.78
C SER A 167 -15.84 -13.56 -12.97
N VAL A 168 -16.07 -12.85 -14.09
CA VAL A 168 -16.49 -13.44 -15.38
C VAL A 168 -15.34 -14.19 -16.07
N VAL A 169 -14.09 -13.89 -15.69
CA VAL A 169 -12.91 -14.66 -16.08
C VAL A 169 -12.68 -15.77 -15.04
N PRO A 170 -12.68 -17.07 -15.40
CA PRO A 170 -12.41 -18.15 -14.46
C PRO A 170 -10.97 -18.09 -13.94
N GLN A 171 -10.79 -17.66 -12.69
CA GLN A 171 -9.49 -17.66 -11.99
C GLN A 171 -9.13 -19.03 -11.39
N GLY A 172 -10.07 -19.99 -11.44
CA GLY A 172 -9.99 -21.28 -10.78
C GLY A 172 -10.19 -21.21 -9.26
N THR A 173 -10.51 -22.33 -8.63
CA THR A 173 -10.54 -22.44 -7.16
C THR A 173 -9.14 -22.79 -6.66
N PRO A 174 -8.56 -22.06 -5.70
CA PRO A 174 -7.26 -22.40 -5.13
C PRO A 174 -7.33 -23.73 -4.37
N VAL A 175 -6.38 -24.62 -4.64
CA VAL A 175 -6.20 -25.92 -3.95
C VAL A 175 -4.74 -26.13 -3.60
N ALA A 176 -4.46 -26.75 -2.47
CA ALA A 176 -3.13 -26.97 -1.93
C ALA A 176 -2.52 -28.30 -2.39
N ALA A 177 -1.22 -28.29 -2.68
CA ALA A 177 -0.42 -29.47 -3.00
C ALA A 177 1.03 -29.31 -2.51
N ASN A 178 1.75 -30.42 -2.36
CA ASN A 178 3.18 -30.45 -2.07
C ASN A 178 3.94 -31.06 -3.25
N ILE A 179 5.05 -30.45 -3.65
CA ILE A 179 5.92 -30.99 -4.70
C ILE A 179 6.79 -32.12 -4.13
N THR A 180 6.69 -33.31 -4.73
CA THR A 180 7.49 -34.49 -4.35
C THR A 180 8.76 -34.61 -5.18
N ALA A 181 8.73 -34.20 -6.45
CA ALA A 181 9.89 -34.15 -7.32
C ALA A 181 9.78 -33.07 -8.40
N THR A 182 10.92 -32.57 -8.86
CA THR A 182 11.03 -31.59 -9.96
C THR A 182 12.08 -32.01 -10.96
N ASN A 183 11.74 -32.00 -12.25
CA ASN A 183 12.67 -32.27 -13.34
C ASN A 183 12.58 -31.18 -14.40
N THR A 184 13.72 -30.71 -14.91
CA THR A 184 13.78 -29.76 -16.03
C THR A 184 14.05 -30.52 -17.33
N GLY A 185 13.28 -30.25 -18.38
CA GLY A 185 13.41 -30.96 -19.65
C GLY A 185 12.62 -30.30 -20.78
N PRO A 186 12.45 -30.99 -21.93
CA PRO A 186 11.56 -30.52 -23.01
C PRO A 186 10.10 -30.43 -22.53
N CYS A 187 9.34 -29.53 -23.14
CA CYS A 187 7.92 -29.31 -22.87
C CYS A 187 7.03 -30.43 -23.45
N LEU A 188 7.12 -31.61 -22.86
CA LEU A 188 6.35 -32.80 -23.28
C LEU A 188 5.03 -32.90 -22.51
N ALA A 189 3.97 -33.23 -23.24
CA ALA A 189 2.70 -33.62 -22.64
C ALA A 189 2.79 -35.02 -22.00
N GLN A 190 1.84 -35.34 -21.11
CA GLN A 190 1.69 -36.68 -20.52
C GLN A 190 1.73 -37.78 -21.60
N GLY A 191 2.64 -38.74 -21.45
CA GLY A 191 2.81 -39.87 -22.37
C GLY A 191 3.62 -39.57 -23.65
N GLN A 192 4.07 -38.33 -23.89
CA GLN A 192 5.00 -38.05 -24.99
C GLN A 192 6.45 -38.30 -24.57
N VAL A 193 7.24 -38.84 -25.52
CA VAL A 193 8.67 -39.12 -25.36
C VAL A 193 9.39 -38.55 -26.57
N GLN A 194 10.43 -37.75 -26.36
CA GLN A 194 11.26 -37.25 -27.44
C GLN A 194 12.38 -38.26 -27.75
N VAL A 195 12.49 -38.67 -29.01
CA VAL A 195 13.46 -39.67 -29.47
C VAL A 195 14.46 -38.99 -30.40
N GLY A 196 15.72 -38.90 -29.96
CA GLY A 196 16.83 -38.30 -30.70
C GLY A 196 17.19 -36.87 -30.27
N ASP A 197 18.45 -36.47 -30.54
CA ASP A 197 19.01 -35.16 -30.19
C ASP A 197 18.56 -34.07 -31.18
N GLN A 198 17.31 -33.63 -31.06
CA GLN A 198 16.86 -32.34 -31.61
C GLN A 198 16.04 -31.57 -30.57
N THR A 199 16.72 -31.03 -29.56
CA THR A 199 16.28 -29.77 -28.96
C THR A 199 16.37 -28.69 -30.03
N ASP A 200 15.23 -28.13 -30.45
CA ASP A 200 15.20 -26.84 -31.15
C ASP A 200 16.04 -25.84 -30.33
N PRO A 201 17.04 -25.15 -30.91
CA PRO A 201 17.86 -24.18 -30.19
C PRO A 201 17.07 -23.06 -29.50
N ASN A 202 15.83 -22.82 -29.91
CA ASN A 202 14.91 -21.85 -29.30
C ASN A 202 13.86 -22.48 -28.35
N ALA A 203 13.86 -23.79 -28.16
CA ALA A 203 12.93 -24.45 -27.23
C ALA A 203 13.23 -24.04 -25.79
N LYS A 204 12.33 -23.25 -25.18
CA LYS A 204 12.38 -22.98 -23.75
C LYS A 204 12.20 -24.28 -22.97
N PRO A 205 12.99 -24.53 -21.91
CA PRO A 205 12.79 -25.71 -21.06
C PRO A 205 11.48 -25.59 -20.28
N CYS A 206 10.88 -26.73 -19.95
CA CYS A 206 9.78 -26.85 -19.02
C CYS A 206 10.24 -27.43 -17.69
N LEU A 207 9.61 -26.96 -16.61
CA LEU A 207 9.62 -27.59 -15.31
C LEU A 207 8.51 -28.64 -15.28
N THR A 208 8.87 -29.87 -14.97
CA THR A 208 7.93 -30.97 -14.68
C THR A 208 7.91 -31.18 -13.17
N ALA A 209 6.77 -30.90 -12.54
CA ALA A 209 6.56 -31.06 -11.11
C ALA A 209 5.64 -32.24 -10.82
N ASP A 210 6.15 -33.23 -10.10
CA ASP A 210 5.36 -34.30 -9.49
C ASP A 210 4.84 -33.77 -8.14
N LEU A 211 3.54 -33.88 -7.92
CA LEU A 211 2.77 -33.21 -6.87
C LEU A 211 1.92 -34.24 -6.11
N THR A 212 1.79 -34.07 -4.80
CA THR A 212 0.76 -34.74 -3.99
C THR A 212 -0.24 -33.70 -3.51
N MET A 213 -1.51 -33.86 -3.88
CA MET A 213 -2.60 -32.96 -3.48
C MET A 213 -2.88 -33.08 -1.99
N THR A 214 -2.89 -31.97 -1.26
CA THR A 214 -3.20 -31.96 0.19
C THR A 214 -4.67 -31.68 0.46
N ASP A 215 -5.36 -30.91 -0.39
CA ASP A 215 -6.80 -30.68 -0.31
C ASP A 215 -7.50 -30.78 -1.68
N GLY A 216 -8.74 -30.30 -1.75
CA GLY A 216 -9.52 -30.24 -2.98
C GLY A 216 -10.03 -31.61 -3.48
N PRO A 217 -10.63 -31.65 -4.68
CA PRO A 217 -11.29 -32.84 -5.21
C PRO A 217 -10.33 -33.98 -5.61
N ALA A 218 -9.01 -33.72 -5.55
CA ALA A 218 -7.95 -34.65 -5.82
C ALA A 218 -7.08 -34.99 -4.59
N SER A 219 -7.47 -34.56 -3.37
CA SER A 219 -6.70 -34.78 -2.13
C SER A 219 -6.19 -36.22 -1.98
N GLY A 220 -4.92 -36.37 -1.60
CA GLY A 220 -4.21 -37.64 -1.48
C GLY A 220 -3.74 -38.27 -2.79
N LYS A 221 -4.17 -37.77 -3.96
CA LYS A 221 -3.69 -38.25 -5.26
C LYS A 221 -2.38 -37.57 -5.66
N GLN A 222 -1.60 -38.29 -6.47
CA GLN A 222 -0.46 -37.72 -7.17
C GLN A 222 -0.89 -37.15 -8.52
N LEU A 223 -0.35 -35.99 -8.87
CA LEU A 223 -0.56 -35.29 -10.14
C LEU A 223 0.81 -34.88 -10.68
N LYS A 224 0.93 -34.75 -12.00
CA LYS A 224 2.18 -34.33 -12.65
C LYS A 224 1.88 -33.23 -13.66
N LEU A 225 2.38 -32.03 -13.35
CA LEU A 225 2.18 -30.81 -14.13
C LEU A 225 3.47 -30.43 -14.86
N THR A 226 3.34 -29.95 -16.10
CA THR A 226 4.45 -29.44 -16.91
C THR A 226 4.21 -27.95 -17.17
N VAL A 227 5.15 -27.10 -16.76
CA VAL A 227 5.03 -25.63 -16.83
C VAL A 227 6.22 -25.05 -17.59
N PRO A 228 6.02 -24.17 -18.60
CA PRO A 228 7.11 -23.47 -19.26
C PRO A 228 7.94 -22.63 -18.29
N ILE A 229 9.27 -22.69 -18.42
CA ILE A 229 10.19 -21.85 -17.65
C ILE A 229 10.38 -20.53 -18.41
N GLU A 230 9.75 -19.48 -17.89
CA GLU A 230 9.92 -18.10 -18.33
C GLU A 230 10.66 -17.29 -17.25
N PRO A 231 11.21 -16.10 -17.56
CA PRO A 231 11.88 -15.26 -16.55
C PRO A 231 11.00 -14.87 -15.35
N SER A 232 9.67 -14.88 -15.55
CA SER A 232 8.63 -14.65 -14.55
C SER A 232 8.14 -15.92 -13.83
N THR A 233 8.45 -17.13 -14.34
CA THR A 233 8.00 -18.39 -13.71
C THR A 233 8.72 -18.58 -12.38
N PRO A 234 8.01 -18.77 -11.25
CA PRO A 234 8.65 -19.04 -9.97
C PRO A 234 9.49 -20.33 -10.00
N ARG A 235 10.60 -20.35 -9.26
CA ARG A 235 11.49 -21.51 -9.19
C ARG A 235 11.04 -22.45 -8.08
N PHE A 236 10.28 -23.48 -8.46
CA PHE A 236 9.84 -24.53 -7.54
C PHE A 236 10.84 -25.68 -7.43
N SER A 237 10.80 -26.38 -6.31
CA SER A 237 11.71 -27.47 -5.92
C SER A 237 10.99 -28.56 -5.10
N ALA A 238 11.61 -29.73 -4.99
CA ALA A 238 11.07 -30.82 -4.18
C ALA A 238 11.01 -30.44 -2.69
N GLY A 239 9.84 -30.64 -2.07
CA GLY A 239 9.53 -30.22 -0.71
C GLY A 239 8.71 -28.92 -0.61
N ASP A 240 8.55 -28.18 -1.70
CA ASP A 240 7.78 -26.93 -1.69
C ASP A 240 6.26 -27.18 -1.57
N ALA A 241 5.63 -26.42 -0.68
CA ALA A 241 4.18 -26.35 -0.55
C ALA A 241 3.62 -25.29 -1.50
N VAL A 242 2.73 -25.68 -2.41
CA VAL A 242 2.24 -24.86 -3.53
C VAL A 242 0.72 -24.80 -3.59
N VAL A 243 0.22 -23.79 -4.30
CA VAL A 243 -1.20 -23.57 -4.60
C VAL A 243 -1.39 -23.75 -6.10
N LEU A 244 -2.38 -24.56 -6.46
CA LEU A 244 -2.86 -24.74 -7.82
C LEU A 244 -4.20 -24.03 -7.99
N ALA A 245 -4.51 -23.54 -9.19
CA ALA A 245 -5.86 -23.14 -9.59
C ALA A 245 -6.54 -24.34 -10.26
N TYR A 246 -7.65 -24.80 -9.68
CA TYR A 246 -8.50 -25.85 -10.27
C TYR A 246 -9.64 -25.23 -11.06
N ASN A 247 -9.77 -25.60 -12.34
CA ASN A 247 -10.74 -24.98 -13.26
C ASN A 247 -12.15 -25.61 -13.22
N GLY A 248 -12.41 -26.58 -12.35
CA GLY A 248 -13.69 -27.28 -12.26
C GLY A 248 -13.81 -28.53 -13.15
N GLY A 249 -12.76 -28.92 -13.88
CA GLY A 249 -12.74 -30.06 -14.79
C GLY A 249 -12.75 -31.44 -14.12
N ASN A 250 -11.95 -32.38 -14.64
CA ASN A 250 -11.79 -33.71 -14.05
C ASN A 250 -10.64 -33.70 -13.04
N ALA A 251 -10.92 -33.99 -11.77
CA ALA A 251 -9.92 -34.06 -10.71
C ALA A 251 -8.84 -35.15 -10.90
N GLY A 252 -8.97 -36.05 -11.88
CA GLY A 252 -7.92 -36.98 -12.30
C GLY A 252 -7.07 -36.50 -13.49
N ASP A 253 -7.42 -35.37 -14.11
CA ASP A 253 -6.75 -34.84 -15.30
C ASP A 253 -5.83 -33.65 -14.94
N PRO A 254 -4.51 -33.75 -15.19
CA PRO A 254 -3.57 -32.64 -15.04
C PRO A 254 -4.00 -31.34 -15.72
N ALA A 255 -4.72 -31.39 -16.86
CA ALA A 255 -5.21 -30.21 -17.56
C ALA A 255 -6.30 -29.43 -16.79
N SER A 256 -6.83 -30.00 -15.71
CA SER A 256 -7.79 -29.31 -14.82
C SER A 256 -7.12 -28.43 -13.76
N PHE A 257 -5.78 -28.46 -13.66
CA PHE A 257 -5.01 -27.75 -12.64
C PHE A 257 -3.89 -26.92 -13.27
N GLN A 258 -3.71 -25.69 -12.79
CA GLN A 258 -2.57 -24.83 -13.12
C GLN A 258 -1.74 -24.58 -11.87
N LEU A 259 -0.41 -24.73 -11.93
CA LEU A 259 0.48 -24.33 -10.83
C LEU A 259 0.57 -22.80 -10.77
N VAL A 260 0.18 -22.20 -9.64
CA VAL A 260 0.08 -20.74 -9.50
C VAL A 260 1.22 -20.19 -8.66
N ASP A 261 1.34 -20.61 -7.39
CA ASP A 261 2.25 -19.95 -6.44
C ASP A 261 2.57 -20.83 -5.21
N PHE A 262 3.35 -20.31 -4.26
CA PHE A 262 3.70 -20.96 -3.00
C PHE A 262 2.67 -20.72 -1.89
N GLN A 263 2.53 -21.70 -0.98
CA GLN A 263 1.77 -21.55 0.26
C GLN A 263 2.57 -20.71 1.28
N ARG A 264 2.10 -19.49 1.57
CA ARG A 264 2.78 -18.55 2.50
C ARG A 264 2.14 -18.43 3.88
N GLY A 265 1.12 -19.24 4.20
CA GLY A 265 0.35 -19.14 5.44
C GLY A 265 1.20 -19.15 6.71
N THR A 266 2.03 -20.18 6.91
CA THR A 266 2.88 -20.33 8.10
C THR A 266 3.87 -19.17 8.31
N PRO A 267 4.72 -18.77 7.34
CA PRO A 267 5.65 -17.66 7.57
C PRO A 267 4.94 -16.32 7.80
N LEU A 268 3.80 -16.06 7.15
CA LEU A 268 3.00 -14.86 7.40
C LEU A 268 2.38 -14.85 8.81
N LEU A 269 1.87 -15.99 9.29
CA LEU A 269 1.35 -16.13 10.66
C LEU A 269 2.45 -15.95 11.71
N VAL A 270 3.66 -16.48 11.48
CA VAL A 270 4.81 -16.28 12.38
C VAL A 270 5.21 -14.80 12.44
N LEU A 271 5.26 -14.10 11.29
CA LEU A 271 5.55 -12.67 11.25
C LEU A 271 4.46 -11.84 11.95
N ALA A 272 3.18 -12.15 11.71
CA ALA A 272 2.06 -11.49 12.38
C ALA A 272 2.07 -11.70 13.90
N ALA A 273 2.41 -12.91 14.37
CA ALA A 273 2.58 -13.20 15.80
C ALA A 273 3.75 -12.42 16.40
N LEU A 274 4.90 -12.35 15.73
CA LEU A 274 6.06 -11.57 16.17
C LEU A 274 5.73 -10.07 16.27
N PHE A 275 5.03 -9.52 15.27
CA PHE A 275 4.53 -8.14 15.29
C PHE A 275 3.58 -7.90 16.47
N ALA A 276 2.58 -8.77 16.67
CA ALA A 276 1.63 -8.67 17.77
C ALA A 276 2.34 -8.72 19.15
N VAL A 277 3.31 -9.63 19.33
CA VAL A 277 4.11 -9.70 20.56
C VAL A 277 4.91 -8.42 20.79
N ALA A 278 5.56 -7.87 19.76
CA ALA A 278 6.31 -6.61 19.88
C ALA A 278 5.40 -5.44 20.31
N VAL A 279 4.21 -5.32 19.70
CA VAL A 279 3.22 -4.29 20.04
C VAL A 279 2.66 -4.48 21.46
N LEU A 280 2.40 -5.72 21.89
CA LEU A 280 1.93 -6.02 23.25
C LEU A 280 3.01 -5.78 24.33
N VAL A 281 4.27 -6.10 24.05
CA VAL A 281 5.39 -5.87 24.98
C VAL A 281 5.63 -4.37 25.17
N LEU A 282 5.64 -3.59 24.09
CA LEU A 282 5.90 -2.15 24.15
C LEU A 282 4.68 -1.35 24.64
N GLY A 283 3.49 -1.66 24.11
CA GLY A 283 2.25 -0.90 24.36
C GLY A 283 1.36 -1.45 25.49
N ARG A 284 1.58 -2.68 25.97
CA ARG A 284 0.74 -3.33 27.00
C ARG A 284 -0.75 -3.30 26.59
N TRP A 285 -1.63 -2.79 27.46
CA TRP A 285 -3.06 -2.60 27.17
C TRP A 285 -3.32 -1.65 25.99
N GLN A 286 -2.50 -0.61 25.82
CA GLN A 286 -2.57 0.29 24.66
C GLN A 286 -2.22 -0.45 23.37
N GLY A 287 -1.24 -1.36 23.44
CA GLY A 287 -0.86 -2.24 22.34
C GLY A 287 -1.99 -3.21 21.95
N LEU A 288 -2.67 -3.80 22.93
CA LEU A 288 -3.84 -4.63 22.67
C LEU A 288 -4.96 -3.84 21.99
N ALA A 289 -5.28 -2.64 22.49
CA ALA A 289 -6.28 -1.77 21.87
C ALA A 289 -5.91 -1.40 20.42
N ALA A 290 -4.63 -1.15 20.13
CA ALA A 290 -4.13 -0.89 18.78
C ALA A 290 -4.26 -2.10 17.85
N LEU A 291 -3.99 -3.32 18.32
CA LEU A 291 -4.18 -4.54 17.54
C LEU A 291 -5.66 -4.83 17.25
N VAL A 292 -6.55 -4.61 18.22
CA VAL A 292 -8.00 -4.76 18.01
C VAL A 292 -8.50 -3.68 17.04
N ALA A 293 -8.03 -2.44 17.16
CA ALA A 293 -8.34 -1.37 16.22
C ALA A 293 -7.90 -1.76 14.79
N LEU A 294 -6.66 -2.22 14.60
CA LEU A 294 -6.15 -2.67 13.30
C LEU A 294 -7.00 -3.81 12.70
N GLY A 295 -7.38 -4.80 13.52
CA GLY A 295 -8.25 -5.90 13.08
C GLY A 295 -9.65 -5.42 12.66
N LEU A 296 -10.24 -4.49 13.39
CA LEU A 296 -11.52 -3.86 13.03
C LEU A 296 -11.39 -2.99 11.77
N SER A 297 -10.27 -2.29 11.57
CA SER A 297 -10.00 -1.55 10.33
C SER A 297 -9.97 -2.46 9.11
N PHE A 298 -9.29 -3.61 9.22
CA PHE A 298 -9.28 -4.63 8.17
C PHE A 298 -10.68 -5.20 7.92
N LEU A 299 -11.48 -5.39 8.98
CA LEU A 299 -12.87 -5.85 8.87
C LEU A 299 -13.75 -4.84 8.12
N VAL A 300 -13.60 -3.52 8.34
CA VAL A 300 -14.31 -2.48 7.57
C VAL A 300 -13.88 -2.49 6.10
N ILE A 301 -12.59 -2.69 5.81
CA ILE A 301 -12.12 -2.81 4.41
C ILE A 301 -12.72 -4.05 3.74
N ALA A 302 -12.61 -5.21 4.38
CA ALA A 302 -12.98 -6.50 3.81
C ALA A 302 -14.50 -6.74 3.72
N LEU A 303 -15.28 -6.28 4.70
CA LEU A 303 -16.73 -6.54 4.76
C LEU A 303 -17.61 -5.36 4.33
N PHE A 304 -17.08 -4.14 4.23
CA PHE A 304 -17.84 -2.98 3.75
C PHE A 304 -17.24 -2.34 2.50
N ILE A 305 -15.98 -1.89 2.53
CA ILE A 305 -15.41 -1.11 1.42
C ILE A 305 -15.31 -1.95 0.15
N LEU A 306 -14.69 -3.13 0.23
CA LEU A 306 -14.49 -3.99 -0.94
C LEU A 306 -15.83 -4.50 -1.52
N PRO A 307 -16.78 -5.07 -0.74
CA PRO A 307 -18.06 -5.51 -1.29
C PRO A 307 -18.89 -4.38 -1.90
N ALA A 308 -18.92 -3.18 -1.30
CA ALA A 308 -19.67 -2.05 -1.85
C ALA A 308 -19.09 -1.55 -3.19
N ILE A 309 -17.76 -1.44 -3.30
CA ILE A 309 -17.09 -1.07 -4.57
C ILE A 309 -17.36 -2.10 -5.67
N LEU A 310 -17.19 -3.39 -5.36
CA LEU A 310 -17.43 -4.46 -6.33
C LEU A 310 -18.91 -4.56 -6.74
N ALA A 311 -19.83 -4.16 -5.84
CA ALA A 311 -21.26 -4.06 -6.12
C ALA A 311 -21.67 -2.79 -6.91
N GLY A 312 -20.69 -2.02 -7.41
CA GLY A 312 -20.89 -0.85 -8.29
C GLY A 312 -21.17 0.47 -7.58
N GLU A 313 -21.05 0.55 -6.25
CA GLU A 313 -21.21 1.82 -5.52
C GLU A 313 -20.04 2.78 -5.80
N ASN A 314 -20.26 4.09 -5.65
CA ASN A 314 -19.20 5.07 -5.92
C ASN A 314 -18.00 4.89 -4.96
N PRO A 315 -16.79 4.55 -5.46
CA PRO A 315 -15.69 4.16 -4.58
C PRO A 315 -15.22 5.28 -3.65
N LEU A 316 -15.27 6.54 -4.09
CA LEU A 316 -14.87 7.69 -3.27
C LEU A 316 -15.82 7.88 -2.09
N VAL A 317 -17.14 7.79 -2.30
CA VAL A 317 -18.12 7.93 -1.21
C VAL A 317 -18.03 6.76 -0.23
N VAL A 318 -17.87 5.53 -0.74
CA VAL A 318 -17.62 4.33 0.08
C VAL A 318 -16.34 4.49 0.90
N ALA A 319 -15.25 4.98 0.30
CA ALA A 319 -14.00 5.22 0.99
C ALA A 319 -14.09 6.31 2.06
N ILE A 320 -14.84 7.39 1.83
CA ILE A 320 -15.09 8.42 2.85
C ILE A 320 -15.88 7.84 4.04
N ALA A 321 -16.94 7.07 3.79
CA ALA A 321 -17.69 6.40 4.84
C ALA A 321 -16.84 5.38 5.61
N GLY A 322 -16.12 4.52 4.90
CA GLY A 322 -15.24 3.49 5.48
C GLY A 322 -14.07 4.08 6.27
N SER A 323 -13.41 5.10 5.73
CA SER A 323 -12.31 5.81 6.40
C SER A 323 -12.80 6.56 7.63
N GLY A 324 -13.99 7.18 7.56
CA GLY A 324 -14.65 7.75 8.73
C GLY A 324 -14.90 6.71 9.83
N ALA A 325 -15.41 5.53 9.46
CA ALA A 325 -15.67 4.45 10.41
C ALA A 325 -14.38 3.90 11.03
N ILE A 326 -13.35 3.66 10.22
CA ILE A 326 -12.01 3.24 10.65
C ILE A 326 -11.44 4.25 11.65
N MET A 327 -11.44 5.54 11.31
CA MET A 327 -10.97 6.63 12.18
C MET A 327 -11.74 6.68 13.51
N PHE A 328 -13.07 6.64 13.47
CA PHE A 328 -13.91 6.67 14.67
C PHE A 328 -13.67 5.46 15.58
N ILE A 329 -13.57 4.26 15.00
CA ILE A 329 -13.29 3.03 15.75
C ILE A 329 -11.88 3.08 16.33
N ALA A 330 -10.87 3.32 15.49
CA ALA A 330 -9.46 3.26 15.88
C ALA A 330 -9.14 4.29 16.96
N LEU A 331 -9.39 5.59 16.71
CA LEU A 331 -8.98 6.65 17.63
C LEU A 331 -9.70 6.57 18.99
N TYR A 332 -10.99 6.23 19.03
CA TYR A 332 -11.70 6.13 20.30
C TYR A 332 -11.48 4.81 21.04
N LEU A 333 -11.16 3.72 20.35
CA LEU A 333 -10.76 2.46 20.99
C LEU A 333 -9.36 2.55 21.60
N THR A 334 -8.41 3.20 20.92
CA THR A 334 -7.03 3.35 21.42
C THR A 334 -6.91 4.49 22.44
N HIS A 335 -7.40 5.70 22.15
CA HIS A 335 -7.16 6.87 23.01
C HIS A 335 -8.33 7.23 23.93
N GLY A 336 -9.45 6.50 23.85
CA GLY A 336 -10.63 6.70 24.69
C GLY A 336 -11.44 7.96 24.33
N LEU A 337 -12.67 8.03 24.84
CA LEU A 337 -13.61 9.13 24.63
C LEU A 337 -13.23 10.40 25.42
N THR A 338 -12.20 11.12 24.95
CA THR A 338 -11.69 12.35 25.58
C THR A 338 -11.73 13.54 24.63
N ALA A 339 -11.74 14.77 25.16
CA ALA A 339 -11.67 15.99 24.34
C ALA A 339 -10.37 16.09 23.51
N ARG A 340 -9.28 15.47 23.98
CA ARG A 340 -8.03 15.31 23.21
C ARG A 340 -8.25 14.46 21.97
N THR A 341 -8.82 13.28 22.15
CA THR A 341 -9.14 12.35 21.05
C THR A 341 -10.11 13.01 20.06
N SER A 342 -11.15 13.69 20.55
CA SER A 342 -12.09 14.42 19.70
C SER A 342 -11.44 15.57 18.91
N ALA A 343 -10.43 16.25 19.47
CA ALA A 343 -9.66 17.25 18.73
C ALA A 343 -8.80 16.62 17.61
N ALA A 344 -8.28 15.40 17.83
CA ALA A 344 -7.52 14.66 16.82
C ALA A 344 -8.44 14.23 15.67
N VAL A 345 -9.60 13.65 15.99
CA VAL A 345 -10.66 13.29 15.03
C VAL A 345 -11.05 14.49 14.16
N LEU A 346 -11.30 15.66 14.75
CA LEU A 346 -11.62 16.88 13.99
C LEU A 346 -10.46 17.33 13.09
N GLY A 347 -9.21 17.18 13.54
CA GLY A 347 -8.02 17.43 12.74
C GLY A 347 -7.89 16.47 11.55
N THR A 348 -8.04 15.16 11.78
CA THR A 348 -7.98 14.12 10.75
C THR A 348 -9.07 14.36 9.69
N LEU A 349 -10.31 14.65 10.10
CA LEU A 349 -11.41 14.94 9.18
C LEU A 349 -11.14 16.18 8.31
N ALA A 350 -10.65 17.27 8.89
CA ALA A 350 -10.32 18.48 8.14
C ALA A 350 -9.18 18.24 7.14
N SER A 351 -8.16 17.46 7.52
CA SER A 351 -7.07 17.09 6.61
C SER A 351 -7.49 16.10 5.52
N LEU A 352 -8.29 15.08 5.84
CA LEU A 352 -8.83 14.15 4.83
C LEU A 352 -9.71 14.89 3.81
N ALA A 353 -10.54 15.83 4.27
CA ALA A 353 -11.33 16.68 3.38
C ALA A 353 -10.42 17.51 2.44
N LEU A 354 -9.35 18.11 2.98
CA LEU A 354 -8.36 18.83 2.16
C LEU A 354 -7.66 17.92 1.15
N ILE A 355 -7.21 16.73 1.56
CA ILE A 355 -6.56 15.75 0.67
C ILE A 355 -7.53 15.32 -0.45
N GLY A 356 -8.77 14.99 -0.11
CA GLY A 356 -9.78 14.59 -1.09
C GLY A 356 -10.07 15.69 -2.10
N VAL A 357 -10.20 16.95 -1.65
CA VAL A 357 -10.39 18.12 -2.53
C VAL A 357 -9.16 18.36 -3.41
N LEU A 358 -7.95 18.36 -2.86
CA LEU A 358 -6.73 18.53 -3.64
C LEU A 358 -6.55 17.41 -4.67
N SER A 359 -6.76 16.16 -4.29
CA SER A 359 -6.66 15.01 -5.19
C SER A 359 -7.70 15.11 -6.29
N ALA A 360 -8.97 15.43 -5.97
CA ALA A 360 -10.01 15.61 -6.98
C ALA A 360 -9.68 16.71 -8.00
N ILE A 361 -9.13 17.84 -7.54
CA ILE A 361 -8.69 18.97 -8.39
C ILE A 361 -7.49 18.58 -9.25
N PHE A 362 -6.42 18.02 -8.67
CA PHE A 362 -5.20 17.70 -9.40
C PHE A 362 -5.37 16.50 -10.34
N SER A 363 -6.16 15.48 -9.97
CA SER A 363 -6.58 14.44 -10.90
C SER A 363 -7.45 14.99 -12.04
N ALA A 364 -8.23 16.07 -11.82
CA ALA A 364 -8.95 16.74 -12.91
C ALA A 364 -7.98 17.47 -13.85
N ALA A 365 -7.07 18.26 -13.29
CA ALA A 365 -6.12 19.08 -14.04
C ALA A 365 -5.12 18.23 -14.84
N ALA A 366 -4.68 17.10 -14.29
CA ALA A 366 -3.82 16.13 -14.96
C ALA A 366 -4.57 15.18 -15.91
N SER A 367 -5.90 15.29 -16.02
CA SER A 367 -6.77 14.40 -16.82
C SER A 367 -6.64 12.91 -16.46
N LEU A 368 -6.33 12.59 -15.20
CA LEU A 368 -6.23 11.20 -14.73
C LEU A 368 -7.58 10.49 -14.86
N THR A 369 -7.53 9.29 -15.40
CA THR A 369 -8.65 8.37 -15.61
C THR A 369 -8.77 7.34 -14.47
N GLY A 370 -7.70 7.12 -13.70
CA GLY A 370 -7.57 6.04 -12.74
C GLY A 370 -7.47 4.65 -13.38
N LEU A 371 -7.21 4.57 -14.69
CA LEU A 371 -7.28 3.34 -15.47
C LEU A 371 -5.88 2.73 -15.70
N ASP A 372 -5.24 2.30 -14.61
CA ASP A 372 -3.98 1.54 -14.67
C ASP A 372 -4.19 0.07 -15.09
N ASP A 373 -3.10 -0.68 -15.29
CA ASP A 373 -3.16 -2.09 -15.74
C ASP A 373 -3.96 -2.98 -14.76
N SER A 374 -3.83 -2.72 -13.45
CA SER A 374 -4.54 -3.47 -12.40
C SER A 374 -6.05 -3.18 -12.41
N THR A 375 -6.43 -1.91 -12.54
CA THR A 375 -7.81 -1.45 -12.58
C THR A 375 -8.50 -1.87 -13.88
N SER A 376 -7.78 -1.83 -15.00
CA SER A 376 -8.23 -2.35 -16.29
C SER A 376 -8.51 -3.85 -16.22
N THR A 377 -7.60 -4.61 -15.59
CA THR A 377 -7.77 -6.06 -15.35
C THR A 377 -8.95 -6.36 -14.43
N LEU A 378 -9.16 -5.55 -13.38
CA LEU A 378 -10.31 -5.67 -12.48
C LEU A 378 -11.65 -5.46 -13.22
N ILE A 379 -11.76 -4.38 -14.01
CA ILE A 379 -12.97 -4.07 -14.79
C ILE A 379 -13.25 -5.19 -15.81
N GLY A 380 -12.22 -5.67 -16.52
CA GLY A 380 -12.34 -6.81 -17.43
C GLY A 380 -12.77 -8.10 -16.73
N SER A 381 -12.31 -8.32 -15.50
CA SER A 381 -12.66 -9.50 -14.69
C SER A 381 -14.06 -9.42 -14.09
N LEU A 382 -14.61 -8.23 -13.84
CA LEU A 382 -15.99 -8.05 -13.34
C LEU A 382 -17.04 -8.10 -14.45
N GLY A 383 -16.66 -7.79 -15.70
CA GLY A 383 -17.60 -7.72 -16.82
C GLY A 383 -18.53 -6.50 -16.81
N HIS A 384 -18.37 -5.58 -15.85
CA HIS A 384 -19.07 -4.29 -15.80
C HIS A 384 -18.10 -3.17 -15.38
N GLY A 385 -18.49 -1.92 -15.67
CA GLY A 385 -17.70 -0.75 -15.30
C GLY A 385 -17.66 -0.53 -13.77
N ILE A 386 -16.54 0.06 -13.33
CA ILE A 386 -16.36 0.73 -12.03
C ILE A 386 -15.86 2.15 -12.33
N ASP A 387 -16.20 3.12 -11.46
CA ASP A 387 -15.59 4.46 -11.47
C ASP A 387 -14.11 4.37 -11.07
N SER A 388 -13.24 4.13 -12.05
CA SER A 388 -11.78 3.98 -11.89
C SER A 388 -11.12 5.21 -11.28
N ARG A 389 -11.60 6.41 -11.63
CA ARG A 389 -11.11 7.65 -11.04
C ARG A 389 -11.59 7.81 -9.60
N GLY A 390 -12.82 7.42 -9.30
CA GLY A 390 -13.32 7.29 -7.93
C GLY A 390 -12.48 6.29 -7.12
N LEU A 391 -12.06 5.18 -7.72
CA LEU A 391 -11.21 4.16 -7.09
C LEU A 391 -9.80 4.69 -6.78
N LEU A 392 -9.20 5.45 -7.70
CA LEU A 392 -7.96 6.19 -7.43
C LEU A 392 -8.13 7.12 -6.21
N LEU A 393 -9.16 7.99 -6.21
CA LEU A 393 -9.39 8.94 -5.13
C LEU A 393 -9.70 8.23 -3.79
N ALA A 394 -10.41 7.11 -3.83
CA ALA A 394 -10.63 6.22 -2.69
C ALA A 394 -9.32 5.70 -2.09
N GLY A 395 -8.41 5.22 -2.94
CA GLY A 395 -7.07 4.79 -2.53
C GLY A 395 -6.26 5.91 -1.86
N VAL A 396 -6.34 7.14 -2.37
CA VAL A 396 -5.69 8.30 -1.73
C VAL A 396 -6.28 8.58 -0.34
N VAL A 397 -7.60 8.56 -0.18
CA VAL A 397 -8.28 8.83 1.11
C VAL A 397 -7.94 7.76 2.15
N ILE A 398 -8.03 6.49 1.79
CA ILE A 398 -7.73 5.36 2.70
C ILE A 398 -6.24 5.35 3.07
N GLY A 399 -5.33 5.54 2.09
CA GLY A 399 -3.89 5.59 2.33
C GLY A 399 -3.46 6.79 3.18
N ALA A 400 -4.13 7.93 3.05
CA ALA A 400 -3.85 9.12 3.84
C ALA A 400 -4.28 8.99 5.31
N LEU A 401 -5.41 8.32 5.59
CA LEU A 401 -5.94 8.18 6.95
C LEU A 401 -4.90 7.62 7.93
N GLY A 402 -4.24 6.51 7.57
CA GLY A 402 -3.30 5.83 8.46
C GLY A 402 -2.11 6.69 8.90
N VAL A 403 -1.70 7.67 8.09
CA VAL A 403 -0.60 8.60 8.42
C VAL A 403 -1.11 9.86 9.12
N LEU A 404 -2.34 10.30 8.81
CA LEU A 404 -2.97 11.40 9.51
C LEU A 404 -3.25 11.09 10.97
N ASP A 405 -3.69 9.87 11.29
CA ASP A 405 -4.02 9.50 12.67
C ASP A 405 -2.81 9.59 13.62
N ASP A 406 -1.60 9.19 13.18
CA ASP A 406 -0.38 9.38 13.97
C ASP A 406 -0.06 10.87 14.18
N VAL A 407 -0.14 11.67 13.12
CA VAL A 407 0.17 13.11 13.15
C VAL A 407 -0.81 13.84 14.07
N THR A 408 -2.13 13.62 13.95
CA THR A 408 -3.14 14.37 14.72
C THR A 408 -3.19 13.95 16.19
N VAL A 409 -3.02 12.65 16.49
CA VAL A 409 -2.87 12.16 17.86
C VAL A 409 -1.61 12.72 18.52
N THR A 410 -0.48 12.73 17.80
CA THR A 410 0.78 13.28 18.32
C THR A 410 0.67 14.79 18.57
N GLN A 411 0.10 15.56 17.64
CA GLN A 411 -0.09 17.00 17.82
C GLN A 411 -1.03 17.34 18.97
N THR A 412 -2.18 16.67 19.08
CA THR A 412 -3.09 16.88 20.22
C THR A 412 -2.41 16.51 21.53
N SER A 413 -1.70 15.38 21.59
CA SER A 413 -0.99 14.96 22.80
C SER A 413 0.05 15.98 23.24
N ALA A 414 0.86 16.51 22.32
CA ALA A 414 1.83 17.57 22.60
C ALA A 414 1.18 18.84 23.16
N VAL A 415 0.08 19.31 22.57
CA VAL A 415 -0.65 20.50 23.07
C VAL A 415 -1.26 20.27 24.45
N TRP A 416 -1.78 19.06 24.72
CA TRP A 416 -2.31 18.71 26.04
C TRP A 416 -1.21 18.55 27.10
N GLU A 417 0.01 18.11 26.74
CA GLU A 417 1.16 18.12 27.66
C GLU A 417 1.64 19.55 27.96
N LEU A 418 1.75 20.42 26.95
CA LEU A 418 2.09 21.83 27.16
C LEU A 418 1.09 22.51 28.10
N ARG A 419 -0.21 22.24 27.92
CA ARG A 419 -1.29 22.75 28.77
C ARG A 419 -1.32 22.13 30.18
N ARG A 420 -0.85 20.89 30.35
CA ARG A 420 -0.62 20.28 31.67
C ARG A 420 0.57 20.92 32.39
N ALA A 421 1.67 21.14 31.67
CA ALA A 421 2.90 21.70 32.22
C ALA A 421 2.74 23.16 32.67
N ASN A 422 1.92 23.95 31.96
CA ASN A 422 1.55 25.29 32.39
C ASN A 422 0.06 25.60 32.08
N PRO A 423 -0.83 25.49 33.09
CA PRO A 423 -2.26 25.80 32.99
C PRO A 423 -2.61 27.28 32.82
N ASP A 424 -1.64 28.20 32.82
CA ASP A 424 -1.87 29.64 32.60
C ASP A 424 -1.66 30.04 31.13
N LEU A 425 -1.04 29.18 30.31
CA LEU A 425 -0.80 29.46 28.88
C LEU A 425 -2.11 29.73 28.11
N SER A 426 -2.16 30.87 27.43
CA SER A 426 -3.24 31.22 26.50
C SER A 426 -3.27 30.29 25.29
N TRP A 427 -4.41 30.22 24.60
CA TRP A 427 -4.53 29.42 23.36
C TRP A 427 -3.52 29.83 22.28
N GLN A 428 -3.10 31.09 22.24
CA GLN A 428 -2.10 31.58 21.27
C GLN A 428 -0.70 31.07 21.59
N GLU A 429 -0.34 30.99 22.88
CA GLU A 429 0.96 30.48 23.33
C GLU A 429 1.04 28.96 23.19
N LEU A 430 -0.06 28.26 23.49
CA LEU A 430 -0.22 26.83 23.19
C LEU A 430 -0.08 26.57 21.69
N TYR A 431 -0.75 27.37 20.84
CA TYR A 431 -0.67 27.23 19.39
C TYR A 431 0.76 27.47 18.88
N ARG A 432 1.43 28.56 19.28
CA ARG A 432 2.81 28.85 18.87
C ARG A 432 3.80 27.77 19.32
N SER A 433 3.64 27.26 20.56
CA SER A 433 4.52 26.26 21.13
C SER A 433 4.30 24.87 20.50
N GLY A 434 3.03 24.46 20.34
CA GLY A 434 2.67 23.22 19.66
C GLY A 434 3.07 23.23 18.18
N LEU A 435 2.86 24.34 17.47
CA LEU A 435 3.25 24.47 16.05
C LEU A 435 4.78 24.42 15.85
N ARG A 436 5.58 24.80 16.86
CA ARG A 436 7.04 24.61 16.83
C ARG A 436 7.38 23.12 16.87
N ILE A 437 6.86 22.39 17.86
CA ILE A 437 7.02 20.92 17.97
C ILE A 437 6.55 20.22 16.70
N GLY A 438 5.35 20.58 16.21
CA GLY A 438 4.79 19.99 15.01
C GLY A 438 5.66 20.20 13.77
N ARG A 439 6.20 21.42 13.56
CA ARG A 439 7.09 21.71 12.42
C ARG A 439 8.33 20.83 12.41
N ASP A 440 8.90 20.52 13.57
CA ASP A 440 10.09 19.67 13.68
C ASP A 440 9.79 18.22 13.25
N HIS A 441 8.57 17.73 13.49
CA HIS A 441 8.14 16.38 13.08
C HIS A 441 7.61 16.29 11.63
N VAL A 442 7.01 17.35 11.08
CA VAL A 442 6.44 17.37 9.70
C VAL A 442 7.46 16.94 8.65
N GLY A 443 8.70 17.42 8.73
CA GLY A 443 9.74 17.07 7.75
C GLY A 443 10.05 15.57 7.72
N SER A 444 10.06 14.92 8.89
CA SER A 444 10.26 13.48 9.01
C SER A 444 9.06 12.68 8.49
N ALA A 445 7.84 13.11 8.81
CA ALA A 445 6.60 12.47 8.36
C ALA A 445 6.45 12.54 6.83
N VAL A 446 6.69 13.71 6.21
CA VAL A 446 6.64 13.88 4.76
C VAL A 446 7.69 13.02 4.06
N ASN A 447 8.95 13.01 4.54
CA ASN A 447 9.99 12.17 3.95
C ASN A 447 9.64 10.68 4.07
N THR A 448 9.09 10.24 5.20
CA THR A 448 8.63 8.85 5.39
C THR A 448 7.55 8.48 4.39
N LEU A 449 6.57 9.36 4.16
CA LEU A 449 5.50 9.13 3.19
C LEU A 449 6.02 9.03 1.76
N VAL A 450 6.87 9.98 1.35
CA VAL A 450 7.47 10.02 0.01
C VAL A 450 8.30 8.75 -0.25
N MET A 451 9.11 8.32 0.73
CA MET A 451 9.92 7.11 0.60
C MET A 451 9.09 5.82 0.59
N ALA A 452 7.96 5.78 1.31
CA ALA A 452 7.04 4.64 1.28
C ALA A 452 6.39 4.47 -0.11
N TYR A 453 5.84 5.54 -0.69
CA TYR A 453 5.23 5.48 -2.03
C TYR A 453 6.29 5.28 -3.14
N ALA A 454 7.44 5.96 -3.06
CA ALA A 454 8.54 5.72 -3.99
C ALA A 454 9.06 4.26 -3.92
N GLY A 455 9.09 3.67 -2.72
CA GLY A 455 9.38 2.27 -2.48
C GLY A 455 8.37 1.32 -3.13
N ALA A 456 7.08 1.61 -3.01
CA ALA A 456 6.02 0.84 -3.67
C ALA A 456 6.08 0.96 -5.20
N ALA A 457 6.42 2.14 -5.73
CA ALA A 457 6.54 2.42 -7.16
C ALA A 457 7.85 1.92 -7.81
N LEU A 458 8.78 1.29 -7.04
CA LEU A 458 10.07 0.83 -7.56
C LEU A 458 9.99 -0.04 -8.83
N PRO A 459 9.05 -1.00 -8.99
CA PRO A 459 8.95 -1.80 -10.21
C PRO A 459 8.64 -0.94 -11.44
N VAL A 460 7.74 0.03 -11.32
CA VAL A 460 7.34 0.94 -12.41
C VAL A 460 8.51 1.88 -12.78
N LEU A 461 9.21 2.41 -11.77
CA LEU A 461 10.42 3.22 -11.96
C LEU A 461 11.53 2.43 -12.68
N LEU A 462 11.74 1.16 -12.30
CA LEU A 462 12.71 0.28 -12.95
C LEU A 462 12.30 -0.08 -14.38
N TYR A 463 11.03 -0.45 -14.61
CA TYR A 463 10.50 -0.77 -15.93
C TYR A 463 10.67 0.41 -16.90
N SER A 464 10.39 1.64 -16.46
CA SER A 464 10.67 2.78 -17.32
C SER A 464 12.15 3.10 -17.48
N SER A 465 13.01 2.84 -16.49
CA SER A 465 14.45 3.10 -16.62
C SER A 465 15.09 2.32 -17.78
N ILE A 466 14.52 1.15 -18.12
CA ILE A 466 14.94 0.33 -19.27
C ILE A 466 14.15 0.62 -20.55
N SER A 467 13.04 1.35 -20.48
CA SER A 467 12.18 1.65 -21.64
C SER A 467 12.76 2.70 -22.60
N GLY A 468 13.85 3.38 -22.23
CA GLY A 468 14.54 4.38 -23.08
C GLY A 468 13.76 5.68 -23.33
N VAL A 469 12.55 5.82 -22.77
CA VAL A 469 11.76 7.06 -22.82
C VAL A 469 12.35 8.12 -21.90
N GLY A 470 12.30 9.39 -22.32
CA GLY A 470 12.79 10.50 -21.51
C GLY A 470 11.95 10.70 -20.24
N LEU A 471 12.59 11.15 -19.15
CA LEU A 471 11.95 11.33 -17.84
C LEU A 471 10.65 12.16 -17.87
N GLY A 472 10.54 13.14 -18.77
CA GLY A 472 9.31 13.93 -18.94
C GLY A 472 8.11 13.11 -19.41
N SER A 473 8.32 12.24 -20.41
CA SER A 473 7.27 11.33 -20.90
C SER A 473 6.89 10.28 -19.85
N LEU A 474 7.87 9.86 -19.04
CA LEU A 474 7.63 8.95 -17.93
C LEU A 474 6.79 9.58 -16.81
N LEU A 475 7.19 10.76 -16.32
CA LEU A 475 6.48 11.43 -15.22
C LEU A 475 5.05 11.84 -15.59
N GLY A 476 4.75 11.93 -16.89
CA GLY A 476 3.41 12.15 -17.44
C GLY A 476 2.61 10.87 -17.78
N SER A 477 3.12 9.67 -17.50
CA SER A 477 2.33 8.44 -17.64
C SER A 477 1.27 8.34 -16.54
N GLU A 478 0.11 7.76 -16.83
CA GLU A 478 -1.01 7.61 -15.89
C GLU A 478 -0.55 7.00 -14.55
N GLU A 479 0.19 5.88 -14.61
CA GLU A 479 0.65 5.13 -13.44
C GLU A 479 1.58 5.93 -12.52
N ILE A 480 2.48 6.75 -13.07
CA ILE A 480 3.39 7.55 -12.26
C ILE A 480 2.74 8.87 -11.83
N ALA A 481 1.96 9.49 -12.70
CA ALA A 481 1.23 10.71 -12.38
C ALA A 481 0.22 10.48 -11.23
N GLN A 482 -0.43 9.31 -11.16
CA GLN A 482 -1.30 8.96 -10.03
C GLN A 482 -0.53 8.86 -8.70
N GLU A 483 0.65 8.22 -8.67
CA GLU A 483 1.45 8.09 -7.45
C GLU A 483 2.07 9.43 -7.02
N ILE A 484 2.48 10.27 -7.98
CA ILE A 484 2.94 11.63 -7.70
C ILE A 484 1.81 12.45 -7.07
N ILE A 485 0.60 12.44 -7.65
CA ILE A 485 -0.54 13.18 -7.11
C ILE A 485 -0.96 12.65 -5.73
N ARG A 486 -1.00 11.32 -5.55
CA ARG A 486 -1.27 10.67 -4.25
C ARG A 486 -0.26 11.10 -3.19
N THR A 487 1.03 11.03 -3.52
CA THR A 487 2.14 11.39 -2.62
C THR A 487 2.14 12.87 -2.26
N LEU A 488 1.97 13.75 -3.24
CA LEU A 488 1.99 15.21 -3.03
C LEU A 488 0.73 15.70 -2.30
N ALA A 489 -0.47 15.25 -2.70
CA ALA A 489 -1.70 15.63 -2.02
C ALA A 489 -1.71 15.12 -0.57
N GLY A 490 -1.30 13.87 -0.33
CA GLY A 490 -1.12 13.32 1.01
C GLY A 490 -0.12 14.12 1.86
N SER A 491 1.03 14.47 1.28
CA SER A 491 2.06 15.28 1.95
C SER A 491 1.55 16.69 2.31
N VAL A 492 0.83 17.37 1.40
CA VAL A 492 0.21 18.67 1.70
C VAL A 492 -0.84 18.53 2.81
N GLY A 493 -1.62 17.45 2.80
CA GLY A 493 -2.57 17.12 3.86
C GLY A 493 -1.93 16.95 5.23
N ILE A 494 -0.76 16.31 5.32
CA ILE A 494 0.04 16.18 6.55
C ILE A 494 0.59 17.53 7.00
N VAL A 495 1.15 18.32 6.08
CA VAL A 495 1.66 19.67 6.37
C VAL A 495 0.54 20.57 6.90
N ALA A 496 -0.69 20.42 6.40
CA ALA A 496 -1.87 21.12 6.89
C ALA A 496 -2.45 20.54 8.19
N ALA A 497 -2.34 19.22 8.40
CA ALA A 497 -2.84 18.54 9.60
C ALA A 497 -2.25 19.10 10.87
N VAL A 498 -0.97 19.46 10.85
CA VAL A 498 -0.30 20.03 12.02
C VAL A 498 -0.92 21.37 12.46
N PRO A 499 -0.90 22.48 11.68
CA PRO A 499 -1.49 23.74 12.12
C PRO A 499 -3.00 23.63 12.41
N VAL A 500 -3.76 22.86 11.61
CA VAL A 500 -5.20 22.67 11.83
C VAL A 500 -5.48 21.95 13.15
N THR A 501 -4.79 20.85 13.42
CA THR A 501 -4.95 20.09 14.67
C THR A 501 -4.43 20.89 15.86
N THR A 502 -3.29 21.59 15.73
CA THR A 502 -2.74 22.41 16.81
C THR A 502 -3.69 23.54 17.19
N VAL A 503 -4.35 24.24 16.25
CA VAL A 503 -5.30 25.30 16.60
C VAL A 503 -6.57 24.75 17.25
N LEU A 504 -7.12 23.63 16.74
CA LEU A 504 -8.26 22.94 17.36
C LEU A 504 -7.91 22.50 18.79
N ALA A 505 -6.77 21.84 18.97
CA ALA A 505 -6.28 21.39 20.27
C ALA A 505 -6.10 22.56 21.25
N ALA A 506 -5.45 23.65 20.83
CA ALA A 506 -5.20 24.81 21.68
C ALA A 506 -6.50 25.52 22.09
N LEU A 507 -7.49 25.61 21.19
CA LEU A 507 -8.80 26.19 21.46
C LEU A 507 -9.67 25.31 22.37
N ILE A 508 -9.49 23.99 22.35
CA ILE A 508 -10.22 23.06 23.22
C ILE A 508 -9.53 22.98 24.59
N ALA A 509 -8.23 22.73 24.64
CA ALA A 509 -7.46 22.55 25.87
C ALA A 509 -7.39 23.84 26.74
N SER A 510 -7.39 25.03 26.13
CA SER A 510 -7.47 26.30 26.88
C SER A 510 -8.83 26.55 27.55
N ARG A 511 -9.88 25.81 27.15
CA ARG A 511 -11.23 25.85 27.75
C ARG A 511 -11.48 24.72 28.76
N GLU A 512 -10.49 23.88 29.02
CA GLU A 512 -10.52 22.90 30.12
C GLU A 512 -10.01 23.55 31.42
N PRO A 513 -10.77 23.47 32.54
CA PRO A 513 -10.31 24.03 33.81
C PRO A 513 -9.10 23.26 34.35
N ALA A 514 -8.13 23.97 34.92
CA ALA A 514 -6.86 23.39 35.38
C ALA A 514 -7.00 22.12 36.24
N GLY A 515 -8.00 22.08 37.14
CA GLY A 515 -8.26 20.91 37.99
C GLY A 515 -8.59 19.61 37.25
N TYR A 516 -9.03 19.66 35.99
CA TYR A 516 -9.25 18.47 35.16
C TYR A 516 -7.97 17.95 34.48
N LEU A 517 -6.90 18.73 34.50
CA LEU A 517 -5.60 18.39 33.89
C LEU A 517 -4.63 17.73 34.89
N SER A 518 -4.86 17.90 36.20
CA SER A 518 -3.92 17.53 37.28
C SER A 518 -4.19 16.17 37.96
N SER A 519 -5.04 15.31 37.38
CA SER A 519 -5.55 14.07 38.01
C SER A 519 -4.55 12.90 38.15
N THR A 520 -3.25 13.18 38.32
CA THR A 520 -2.21 12.16 38.56
C THR A 520 -1.46 12.36 39.89
N THR A 521 -1.51 13.56 40.48
CA THR A 521 -0.90 13.83 41.78
C THR A 521 -1.99 14.01 42.83
N LYS A 522 -2.34 12.94 43.54
CA LYS A 522 -2.94 13.10 44.87
C LYS A 522 -1.96 13.92 45.70
N ALA A 523 -2.35 15.11 46.13
CA ALA A 523 -1.64 15.82 47.18
C ALA A 523 -1.59 14.89 48.40
N VAL A 524 -0.38 14.47 48.79
CA VAL A 524 -0.18 13.82 50.08
C VAL A 524 -0.54 14.87 51.13
N PRO A 525 -1.51 14.61 52.03
CA PRO A 525 -1.78 15.55 53.10
C PRO A 525 -0.52 15.66 53.95
N SER A 526 0.00 16.87 54.11
CA SER A 526 1.01 17.17 55.11
C SER A 526 0.40 16.87 56.48
N HIS A 527 0.80 15.76 57.09
CA HIS A 527 0.47 15.48 58.48
C HIS A 527 1.13 16.55 59.38
N PRO A 528 0.43 17.02 60.42
CA PRO A 528 0.93 18.03 61.35
C PRO A 528 2.05 17.50 62.26
#